data_AF-A0A7X5IFI6-F1
#
_entry.id   AF-A0A7X5IFI6-F1
#
_cell.length_a   1.000
_cell.length_b   1.000
_cell.length_c   1.000
_cell.angle_alpha   90.00
_cell.angle_beta   90.00
_cell.angle_gamma   90.00
#
_symmetry.space_group_name_H-M   'P 1'
#
loop_
_entity.id
_entity.type
_entity.pdbx_description
1 polymer ?
#
loop_
_entity_poly.entity_id
_entity_poly.type
_entity_poly.pdbx_seq_one_letter_code
_entity_poly.pdbx_strand_id
1 'polypeptide(L)'
;MKMFENYHNIHLYIEPLDDSKPDAHIRYEVSNLLMLLEDYLNLTTNQYIRVKDNRDKLKNYPQNSKALHRQMNIFFGDIHFMLISAEKAYNLSIRLLKIFGENKTAVDATKSQLFKIIKFIRNNLEHMDDKLTKEDGKYTEPWYSNTAHTFWFNRQWGSMDNDTIKLGDKSLTINEQTFEPLEKLYDIILSIITKRYVIPNKEIVDRIFSRHIKKWE
;
A
#
# COMPACT_ATOMS: atom_id res chain seq x y z
N MET A 1 -4.09 -13.48 1.42
CA MET A 1 -3.50 -12.32 2.11
C MET A 1 -4.23 -12.10 3.43
N LYS A 2 -3.53 -11.67 4.48
CA LYS A 2 -4.12 -11.44 5.80
C LYS A 2 -4.86 -10.10 5.86
N MET A 3 -5.87 -10.01 6.73
CA MET A 3 -6.49 -8.73 7.11
C MET A 3 -5.81 -8.19 8.38
N PHE A 4 -5.79 -6.87 8.51
CA PHE A 4 -5.09 -6.14 9.56
C PHE A 4 -6.12 -5.41 10.42
N GLU A 5 -6.28 -5.83 11.67
CA GLU A 5 -7.36 -5.36 12.56
C GLU A 5 -6.89 -5.17 14.01
N ASN A 6 -5.58 -5.03 14.24
CA ASN A 6 -5.05 -4.94 15.60
C ASN A 6 -5.36 -3.59 16.24
N TYR A 7 -5.47 -2.50 15.46
CA TYR A 7 -5.74 -1.16 15.98
C TYR A 7 -6.94 -1.14 16.94
N HIS A 8 -8.08 -1.69 16.51
CA HIS A 8 -9.30 -1.68 17.34
C HIS A 8 -9.13 -2.45 18.65
N ASN A 9 -8.22 -3.43 18.69
CA ASN A 9 -7.91 -4.19 19.89
C ASN A 9 -6.90 -3.47 20.80
N ILE A 10 -5.99 -2.65 20.25
CA ILE A 10 -4.84 -2.13 21.00
C ILE A 10 -4.80 -0.61 21.21
N HIS A 11 -5.63 0.18 20.51
CA HIS A 11 -5.55 1.65 20.53
C HIS A 11 -5.63 2.25 21.94
N LEU A 12 -6.50 1.72 22.81
CA LEU A 12 -6.64 2.18 24.20
C LEU A 12 -5.39 1.96 25.06
N TYR A 13 -4.53 1.02 24.67
CA TYR A 13 -3.23 0.83 25.32
C TYR A 13 -2.15 1.76 24.75
N ILE A 14 -2.34 2.26 23.53
CA ILE A 14 -1.46 3.23 22.89
C ILE A 14 -1.79 4.63 23.36
N GLU A 15 -3.04 5.04 23.36
CA GLU A 15 -3.48 6.42 23.63
C GLU A 15 -3.25 6.83 25.08
N PRO A 16 -2.87 8.09 25.34
CA PRO A 16 -2.69 8.58 26.70
C PRO A 16 -4.02 8.57 27.46
N LEU A 17 -3.98 8.08 28.70
CA LEU A 17 -5.12 8.18 29.62
C LEU A 17 -5.30 9.59 30.18
N ASP A 18 -4.25 10.42 30.07
CA ASP A 18 -4.20 11.79 30.51
C ASP A 18 -3.26 12.57 29.57
N ASP A 19 -3.76 13.67 29.02
CA ASP A 19 -3.05 14.55 28.09
C ASP A 19 -1.90 15.30 28.76
N SER A 20 -1.83 15.31 30.10
CA SER A 20 -0.72 15.91 30.85
C SER A 20 0.61 15.17 30.69
N LYS A 21 0.60 13.94 30.11
CA LYS A 21 1.82 13.16 29.93
C LYS A 21 2.76 13.80 28.89
N PRO A 22 4.08 13.85 29.14
CA PRO A 22 5.04 14.45 28.21
C PRO A 22 5.05 13.81 26.81
N ASP A 23 4.63 12.56 26.68
CA ASP A 23 4.58 11.81 25.43
C ASP A 23 3.16 11.68 24.84
N ALA A 24 2.16 12.35 25.41
CA ALA A 24 0.75 12.24 24.99
C ALA A 24 0.54 12.49 23.48
N HIS A 25 1.14 13.56 22.95
CA HIS A 25 1.06 13.87 21.52
C HIS A 25 1.63 12.76 20.64
N ILE A 26 2.80 12.22 21.00
CA ILE A 26 3.44 11.12 20.26
C ILE A 26 2.55 9.88 20.27
N ARG A 27 1.93 9.57 21.40
CA ARG A 27 1.03 8.44 21.57
C ARG A 27 -0.22 8.55 20.68
N TYR A 28 -0.85 9.71 20.60
CA TYR A 28 -1.95 9.95 19.65
C TYR A 28 -1.49 9.84 18.19
N GLU A 29 -0.32 10.40 17.86
CA GLU A 29 0.23 10.28 16.51
C GLU A 29 0.47 8.81 16.13
N VAL A 30 1.05 8.01 17.03
CA VAL A 30 1.23 6.57 16.82
C VAL A 30 -0.10 5.85 16.63
N SER A 31 -1.10 6.14 17.46
CA SER A 31 -2.44 5.53 17.37
C SER A 31 -3.09 5.81 16.00
N ASN A 32 -3.13 7.08 15.60
CA ASN A 32 -3.71 7.51 14.32
C ASN A 32 -2.97 6.92 13.11
N LEU A 33 -1.64 6.90 13.15
CA LEU A 33 -0.84 6.33 12.06
C LEU A 33 -1.00 4.81 11.96
N LEU A 34 -1.18 4.11 13.08
CA LEU A 34 -1.46 2.67 13.08
C LEU A 34 -2.82 2.38 12.43
N MET A 35 -3.87 3.11 12.81
CA MET A 35 -5.20 2.97 12.19
C MET A 35 -5.12 3.13 10.66
N LEU A 36 -4.53 4.24 10.21
CA LEU A 36 -4.37 4.52 8.79
C LEU A 36 -3.51 3.46 8.08
N LEU A 37 -2.47 2.94 8.76
CA LEU A 37 -1.64 1.88 8.21
C LEU A 37 -2.47 0.62 7.94
N GLU A 38 -3.27 0.18 8.92
CA GLU A 38 -4.16 -0.97 8.77
C GLU A 38 -5.20 -0.75 7.66
N ASP A 39 -5.81 0.44 7.59
CA ASP A 39 -6.74 0.80 6.52
C ASP A 39 -6.09 0.65 5.14
N TYR A 40 -4.90 1.21 4.93
CA TYR A 40 -4.21 1.11 3.63
C TYR A 40 -3.69 -0.29 3.31
N LEU A 41 -3.31 -1.09 4.32
CA LEU A 41 -2.95 -2.50 4.14
C LEU A 41 -4.18 -3.34 3.73
N ASN A 42 -5.33 -3.10 4.37
CA ASN A 42 -6.59 -3.73 4.04
C ASN A 42 -7.09 -3.30 2.65
N LEU A 43 -6.98 -2.02 2.30
CA LEU A 43 -7.27 -1.54 0.95
C LEU A 43 -6.38 -2.22 -0.08
N THR A 44 -5.07 -2.35 0.18
CA THR A 44 -4.14 -3.07 -0.70
C THR A 44 -4.58 -4.51 -0.90
N THR A 45 -4.93 -5.20 0.18
CA THR A 45 -5.40 -6.60 0.16
C THR A 45 -6.71 -6.75 -0.62
N ASN A 46 -7.68 -5.89 -0.35
CA ASN A 46 -8.98 -5.89 -1.04
C ASN A 46 -8.82 -5.62 -2.54
N GLN A 47 -7.95 -4.68 -2.91
CA GLN A 47 -7.69 -4.42 -4.33
C GLN A 47 -6.93 -5.56 -4.98
N TYR A 48 -5.97 -6.20 -4.29
CA TYR A 48 -5.33 -7.40 -4.81
C TYR A 48 -6.34 -8.49 -5.17
N ILE A 49 -7.31 -8.76 -4.28
CA ILE A 49 -8.39 -9.73 -4.52
C ILE A 49 -9.18 -9.34 -5.78
N ARG A 50 -9.58 -8.06 -5.88
CA ARG A 50 -10.31 -7.55 -7.05
C ARG A 50 -9.51 -7.64 -8.35
N VAL A 51 -8.21 -7.35 -8.29
CA VAL A 51 -7.28 -7.46 -9.43
C VAL A 51 -7.21 -8.91 -9.89
N LYS A 52 -7.03 -9.86 -8.98
CA LYS A 52 -7.04 -11.30 -9.28
C LYS A 52 -8.36 -11.73 -9.94
N ASP A 53 -9.49 -11.39 -9.32
CA ASP A 53 -10.82 -11.74 -9.81
C ASP A 53 -11.14 -11.13 -11.17
N ASN A 54 -10.87 -9.83 -11.34
CA ASN A 54 -11.14 -9.13 -12.59
C ASN A 54 -10.30 -9.70 -13.72
N ARG A 55 -9.04 -10.05 -13.44
CA ARG A 55 -8.14 -10.63 -14.42
C ARG A 55 -8.62 -11.98 -14.93
N ASP A 56 -9.11 -12.84 -14.05
CA ASP A 56 -9.69 -14.12 -14.47
C ASP A 56 -10.97 -13.94 -15.29
N LYS A 57 -11.78 -12.93 -14.96
CA LYS A 57 -12.97 -12.58 -15.72
C LYS A 57 -12.67 -12.04 -17.11
N LEU A 58 -11.54 -11.33 -17.32
CA LEU A 58 -11.18 -10.75 -18.63
C LEU A 58 -11.11 -11.79 -19.75
N LYS A 59 -10.72 -13.03 -19.43
CA LYS A 59 -10.62 -14.15 -20.39
C LYS A 59 -11.97 -14.52 -21.01
N ASN A 60 -13.08 -14.18 -20.35
CA ASN A 60 -14.44 -14.54 -20.78
C ASN A 60 -15.07 -13.52 -21.73
N TYR A 61 -14.41 -12.38 -21.97
CA TYR A 61 -14.96 -11.35 -22.86
C TYR A 61 -14.46 -11.55 -24.30
N PRO A 62 -15.33 -11.43 -25.31
CA PRO A 62 -14.91 -11.45 -26.70
C PRO A 62 -13.89 -10.34 -26.98
N GLN A 63 -12.85 -10.70 -27.72
CA GLN A 63 -11.81 -9.76 -28.16
C GLN A 63 -12.44 -8.60 -28.94
N ASN A 64 -11.85 -7.41 -28.80
CA ASN A 64 -12.30 -6.17 -29.47
C ASN A 64 -13.76 -5.75 -29.17
N SER A 65 -14.35 -6.20 -28.05
CA SER A 65 -15.69 -5.79 -27.65
C SER A 65 -15.69 -4.55 -26.74
N LYS A 66 -16.74 -3.72 -26.82
CA LYS A 66 -16.96 -2.61 -25.87
C LYS A 66 -17.04 -3.10 -24.43
N ALA A 67 -17.57 -4.31 -24.22
CA ALA A 67 -17.67 -4.95 -22.92
C ALA A 67 -16.28 -5.28 -22.34
N LEU A 68 -15.39 -5.84 -23.15
CA LEU A 68 -13.99 -6.06 -22.78
C LEU A 68 -13.31 -4.74 -22.40
N HIS A 69 -13.46 -3.70 -23.22
CA HIS A 69 -12.86 -2.39 -22.94
C HIS A 69 -13.33 -1.80 -21.60
N ARG A 70 -14.64 -1.86 -21.31
CA ARG A 70 -15.18 -1.42 -20.00
C ARG A 70 -14.55 -2.19 -18.85
N GLN A 71 -14.39 -3.51 -18.99
CA GLN A 71 -13.86 -4.32 -17.91
C GLN A 71 -12.35 -4.16 -17.71
N MET A 72 -11.61 -3.89 -18.79
CA MET A 72 -10.21 -3.48 -18.70
C MET A 72 -10.04 -2.16 -17.94
N ASN A 73 -10.95 -1.20 -18.12
CA ASN A 73 -10.90 0.07 -17.38
C ASN A 73 -11.12 -0.12 -15.87
N ILE A 74 -12.03 -1.01 -15.47
CA ILE A 74 -12.24 -1.35 -14.05
C ILE A 74 -11.00 -2.04 -13.49
N PHE A 75 -10.48 -3.05 -14.21
CA PHE A 75 -9.27 -3.76 -13.83
C PHE A 75 -8.08 -2.82 -13.64
N PHE A 76 -7.93 -1.85 -14.55
CA PHE A 76 -6.91 -0.81 -14.47
C PHE A 76 -7.08 0.07 -13.23
N GLY A 77 -8.31 0.54 -12.96
CA GLY A 77 -8.60 1.33 -11.77
C GLY A 77 -8.21 0.61 -10.48
N ASP A 78 -8.49 -0.70 -10.42
CA ASP A 78 -8.18 -1.52 -9.25
C ASP A 78 -6.67 -1.70 -9.06
N ILE A 79 -5.90 -1.87 -10.15
CA ILE A 79 -4.43 -1.90 -10.10
C ILE A 79 -3.86 -0.56 -9.66
N HIS A 80 -4.35 0.54 -10.23
CA HIS A 80 -3.88 1.87 -9.88
C HIS A 80 -4.10 2.15 -8.39
N PHE A 81 -5.30 1.86 -7.89
CA PHE A 81 -5.63 2.07 -6.50
C PHE A 81 -4.91 1.10 -5.54
N MET A 82 -4.64 -0.14 -5.97
CA MET A 82 -3.78 -1.07 -5.24
C MET A 82 -2.38 -0.50 -5.03
N LEU A 83 -1.76 0.04 -6.08
CA LEU A 83 -0.41 0.60 -6.02
C LEU A 83 -0.36 1.87 -5.16
N ILE A 84 -1.35 2.75 -5.25
CA ILE A 84 -1.48 3.92 -4.37
C ILE A 84 -1.58 3.46 -2.91
N SER A 85 -2.44 2.50 -2.62
CA SER A 85 -2.68 2.01 -1.26
C SER A 85 -1.41 1.40 -0.67
N ALA A 86 -0.71 0.58 -1.45
CA ALA A 86 0.55 -0.04 -1.02
C ALA A 86 1.64 1.00 -0.75
N GLU A 87 1.75 2.04 -1.59
CA GLU A 87 2.71 3.13 -1.36
C GLU A 87 2.37 3.93 -0.09
N LYS A 88 1.08 4.22 0.14
CA LYS A 88 0.64 4.91 1.37
C LYS A 88 0.97 4.09 2.61
N ALA A 89 0.71 2.78 2.60
CA ALA A 89 1.07 1.87 3.68
C ALA A 89 2.59 1.85 3.94
N TYR A 90 3.43 1.85 2.88
CA TYR A 90 4.88 1.99 3.04
C TYR A 90 5.27 3.31 3.71
N ASN A 91 4.71 4.43 3.24
CA ASN A 91 5.03 5.75 3.78
C ASN A 91 4.62 5.89 5.25
N LEU A 92 3.46 5.35 5.62
CA LEU A 92 2.99 5.29 7.01
C LEU A 92 3.91 4.42 7.87
N SER A 93 4.31 3.26 7.35
CA SER A 93 5.26 2.37 8.03
C SER A 93 6.60 3.06 8.30
N ILE A 94 7.15 3.73 7.28
CA ILE A 94 8.41 4.50 7.39
C ILE A 94 8.28 5.63 8.43
N ARG A 95 7.13 6.33 8.46
CA ARG A 95 6.89 7.40 9.43
C ARG A 95 6.81 6.85 10.86
N LEU A 96 6.07 5.77 11.09
CA LEU A 96 5.99 5.09 12.39
C LEU A 96 7.37 4.64 12.87
N LEU A 97 8.15 3.99 12.01
CA LEU A 97 9.52 3.55 12.35
C LEU A 97 10.42 4.74 12.75
N LYS A 98 10.32 5.88 12.07
CA LYS A 98 11.06 7.10 12.45
C LYS A 98 10.63 7.63 13.81
N ILE A 99 9.32 7.68 14.10
CA ILE A 99 8.81 8.08 15.42
C ILE A 99 9.35 7.16 16.52
N PHE A 100 9.46 5.86 16.24
CA PHE A 100 10.03 4.89 17.19
C PHE A 100 11.56 4.96 17.31
N GLY A 101 12.26 5.77 16.49
CA GLY A 101 13.72 5.83 16.45
C GLY A 101 14.37 4.68 15.68
N GLU A 102 13.60 3.85 14.99
CA GLU A 102 14.06 2.72 14.16
C GLU A 102 14.58 3.21 12.79
N ASN A 103 15.51 4.17 12.82
CA ASN A 103 15.97 4.90 11.64
C ASN A 103 16.60 3.99 10.59
N LYS A 104 17.35 2.96 11.00
CA LYS A 104 17.94 1.99 10.08
C LYS A 104 16.86 1.24 9.30
N THR A 105 15.88 0.67 10.01
CA THR A 105 14.75 -0.06 9.41
C THR A 105 13.93 0.85 8.49
N ALA A 106 13.70 2.11 8.87
CA ALA A 106 13.01 3.10 8.04
C ALA A 106 13.76 3.41 6.73
N VAL A 107 15.10 3.52 6.80
CA VAL A 107 15.96 3.71 5.62
C VAL A 107 15.94 2.47 4.72
N ASP A 108 16.03 1.28 5.32
CA ASP A 108 15.99 0.01 4.58
C ASP A 108 14.65 -0.17 3.85
N ALA A 109 13.53 0.17 4.51
CA ALA A 109 12.20 0.20 3.89
C ALA A 109 12.13 1.15 2.68
N THR A 110 12.70 2.36 2.80
CA THR A 110 12.77 3.35 1.71
C THR A 110 13.64 2.86 0.55
N LYS A 111 14.65 2.04 0.83
CA LYS A 111 15.56 1.48 -0.17
C LYS A 111 15.05 0.17 -0.77
N SER A 112 14.01 -0.43 -0.19
CA SER A 112 13.49 -1.73 -0.61
C SER A 112 13.10 -1.73 -2.09
N GLN A 113 13.40 -2.83 -2.77
CA GLN A 113 13.16 -2.97 -4.20
C GLN A 113 11.67 -2.85 -4.52
N LEU A 114 10.82 -3.51 -3.73
CA LEU A 114 9.38 -3.47 -3.91
C LEU A 114 8.83 -2.04 -3.81
N PHE A 115 9.20 -1.28 -2.76
CA PHE A 115 8.76 0.11 -2.62
C PHE A 115 9.16 0.98 -3.82
N LYS A 116 10.41 0.83 -4.28
CA LYS A 116 10.89 1.56 -5.46
C LYS A 116 10.11 1.20 -6.73
N ILE A 117 9.80 -0.07 -6.94
CA ILE A 117 9.00 -0.54 -8.08
C ILE A 117 7.57 0.00 -7.99
N ILE A 118 6.90 -0.13 -6.84
CA ILE A 118 5.54 0.37 -6.64
C ILE A 118 5.49 1.87 -6.91
N LYS A 119 6.38 2.65 -6.28
CA LYS A 119 6.46 4.10 -6.46
C LYS A 119 6.71 4.48 -7.91
N PHE A 120 7.61 3.76 -8.59
CA PHE A 120 7.88 3.98 -10.01
C PHE A 120 6.63 3.74 -10.87
N ILE A 121 5.99 2.58 -10.74
CA ILE A 121 4.83 2.22 -11.55
C ILE A 121 3.67 3.18 -11.26
N ARG A 122 3.36 3.43 -9.97
CA ARG A 122 2.31 4.38 -9.57
C ARG A 122 2.52 5.77 -10.15
N ASN A 123 3.71 6.34 -10.00
CA ASN A 123 4.03 7.66 -10.55
C ASN A 123 3.85 7.71 -12.08
N ASN A 124 4.24 6.65 -12.80
CA ASN A 124 4.05 6.60 -14.25
C ASN A 124 2.58 6.47 -14.64
N LEU A 125 1.75 5.81 -13.83
CA LEU A 125 0.31 5.74 -14.05
C LEU A 125 -0.40 7.07 -13.74
N GLU A 126 0.05 7.79 -12.71
CA GLU A 126 -0.51 9.09 -12.33
C GLU A 126 -0.20 10.19 -13.35
N HIS A 127 1.02 10.19 -13.90
CA HIS A 127 1.48 11.15 -14.90
C HIS A 127 1.48 10.52 -16.30
N MET A 128 0.43 9.77 -16.62
CA MET A 128 0.33 9.07 -17.89
C MET A 128 0.03 10.04 -19.05
N ASP A 129 -0.80 11.04 -18.79
CA ASP A 129 -1.17 12.12 -19.70
C ASP A 129 0.04 12.92 -20.18
N ASP A 130 0.94 13.27 -19.25
CA ASP A 130 2.24 13.94 -19.51
C ASP A 130 3.17 13.13 -20.45
N LYS A 131 2.83 11.86 -20.72
CA LYS A 131 3.64 10.92 -21.53
C LYS A 131 2.95 10.50 -22.83
N LEU A 132 1.77 11.05 -23.13
CA LEU A 132 1.02 10.74 -24.34
C LEU A 132 1.58 11.42 -25.59
N THR A 133 2.33 12.51 -25.44
CA THR A 133 2.92 13.28 -26.55
C THR A 133 4.42 13.46 -26.34
N LYS A 134 5.18 13.59 -27.45
CA LYS A 134 6.64 13.74 -27.44
C LYS A 134 7.14 15.07 -26.85
N GLU A 135 6.24 16.02 -26.56
CA GLU A 135 6.58 17.44 -26.43
C GLU A 135 6.55 17.99 -25.01
N ASP A 136 6.30 17.17 -23.98
CA ASP A 136 6.41 17.63 -22.60
C ASP A 136 7.87 17.56 -22.11
N GLY A 137 8.48 18.74 -21.94
CA GLY A 137 9.94 18.98 -21.84
C GLY A 137 10.70 18.34 -20.67
N LYS A 138 10.06 17.46 -19.88
CA LYS A 138 10.70 16.70 -18.79
C LYS A 138 11.22 15.33 -19.24
N TYR A 139 10.71 14.79 -20.35
CA TYR A 139 11.08 13.48 -20.88
C TYR A 139 11.55 13.64 -22.33
N THR A 140 12.82 13.99 -22.51
CA THR A 140 13.45 14.37 -23.79
C THR A 140 13.70 13.23 -24.77
N GLU A 141 13.46 11.98 -24.37
CA GLU A 141 13.48 10.84 -25.29
C GLU A 141 12.09 10.19 -25.32
N PRO A 142 11.56 9.79 -26.49
CA PRO A 142 10.42 8.90 -26.53
C PRO A 142 10.85 7.55 -25.94
N TRP A 143 10.65 7.35 -24.64
CA TRP A 143 10.86 6.05 -23.98
C TRP A 143 10.01 4.94 -24.63
N TYR A 144 9.01 5.32 -25.45
CA TYR A 144 8.01 4.43 -26.03
C TYR A 144 7.60 4.90 -27.44
N SER A 145 8.14 4.24 -28.47
CA SER A 145 7.72 4.30 -29.89
C SER A 145 8.33 5.39 -30.78
N ASN A 146 8.76 4.97 -31.98
CA ASN A 146 9.11 5.82 -33.10
C ASN A 146 7.88 6.31 -33.90
N THR A 147 6.66 5.91 -33.53
CA THR A 147 5.43 6.24 -34.26
C THR A 147 4.39 6.91 -33.34
N ALA A 148 3.89 8.08 -33.77
CA ALA A 148 2.97 8.95 -33.03
C ALA A 148 1.52 8.41 -32.89
N HIS A 149 1.26 7.14 -33.26
CA HIS A 149 -0.09 6.61 -33.47
C HIS A 149 -0.44 5.37 -32.65
N THR A 150 0.44 4.93 -31.75
CA THR A 150 0.13 3.79 -30.87
C THR A 150 -0.15 4.29 -29.47
N PHE A 151 -1.43 4.25 -29.07
CA PHE A 151 -1.89 4.57 -27.72
C PHE A 151 -1.04 3.79 -26.71
N TRP A 152 -0.19 4.48 -25.96
CA TRP A 152 0.80 3.91 -25.04
C TRP A 152 0.18 2.88 -24.10
N PHE A 153 -1.02 3.20 -23.60
CA PHE A 153 -1.84 2.36 -22.73
C PHE A 153 -2.18 1.00 -23.39
N ASN A 154 -2.51 0.97 -24.68
CA ASN A 154 -2.80 -0.28 -25.40
C ASN A 154 -1.54 -1.12 -25.65
N ARG A 155 -0.36 -0.51 -25.81
CA ARG A 155 0.90 -1.23 -26.08
C ARG A 155 1.56 -1.78 -24.82
N GLN A 156 1.68 -0.99 -23.76
CA GLN A 156 2.29 -1.44 -22.51
C GLN A 156 1.37 -2.42 -21.77
N TRP A 157 0.05 -2.21 -21.80
CA TRP A 157 -0.88 -3.19 -21.23
C TRP A 157 -1.06 -4.45 -22.08
N GLY A 158 -0.95 -4.33 -23.40
CA GLY A 158 -0.80 -5.50 -24.28
C GLY A 158 0.42 -6.37 -23.96
N SER A 159 1.33 -5.91 -23.08
CA SER A 159 2.47 -6.66 -22.56
C SER A 159 2.28 -7.21 -21.13
N MET A 160 1.07 -7.13 -20.55
CA MET A 160 0.71 -7.91 -19.36
C MET A 160 0.83 -9.40 -19.70
N ASP A 161 1.99 -9.96 -19.41
CA ASP A 161 2.22 -11.38 -19.46
C ASP A 161 1.81 -11.96 -18.12
N ASN A 162 0.63 -12.55 -18.11
CA ASN A 162 0.05 -13.16 -16.92
C ASN A 162 0.07 -12.18 -15.73
N ASP A 163 0.75 -12.57 -14.65
CA ASP A 163 0.69 -11.91 -13.33
C ASP A 163 1.58 -10.67 -13.26
N THR A 164 2.27 -10.31 -14.34
CA THR A 164 3.32 -9.30 -14.30
C THR A 164 2.92 -8.02 -15.04
N ILE A 165 2.93 -6.91 -14.31
CA ILE A 165 2.92 -5.56 -14.89
C ILE A 165 4.35 -5.23 -15.31
N LYS A 166 4.54 -4.87 -16.58
CA LYS A 166 5.80 -4.33 -17.09
C LYS A 166 5.60 -2.87 -17.48
N LEU A 167 6.49 -2.00 -17.01
CA LEU A 167 6.49 -0.58 -17.33
C LEU A 167 7.93 -0.07 -17.40
N GLY A 168 8.39 0.23 -18.61
CA GLY A 168 9.78 0.61 -18.84
C GLY A 168 10.76 -0.49 -18.44
N ASP A 169 11.74 -0.14 -17.60
CA ASP A 169 12.73 -1.07 -17.06
C ASP A 169 12.25 -1.80 -15.78
N LYS A 170 11.04 -1.51 -15.29
CA LYS A 170 10.47 -2.12 -14.09
C LYS A 170 9.43 -3.17 -14.43
N SER A 171 9.40 -4.20 -13.60
CA SER A 171 8.36 -5.21 -13.60
C SER A 171 7.88 -5.48 -12.19
N LEU A 172 6.59 -5.74 -12.05
CA LEU A 172 5.95 -6.12 -10.80
C LEU A 172 5.05 -7.32 -11.05
N THR A 173 5.41 -8.46 -10.48
CA THR A 173 4.54 -9.63 -10.43
C THR A 173 3.56 -9.46 -9.26
N ILE A 174 2.27 -9.62 -9.53
CA ILE A 174 1.16 -9.51 -8.59
C ILE A 174 0.67 -10.92 -8.26
N ASN A 175 1.06 -11.42 -7.10
CA ASN A 175 0.67 -12.69 -6.51
C ASN A 175 0.46 -12.50 -4.99
N GLU A 176 0.15 -13.59 -4.29
CA GLU A 176 -0.18 -13.53 -2.86
C GLU A 176 1.02 -13.10 -1.99
N GLN A 177 2.24 -13.28 -2.50
CA GLN A 177 3.48 -12.95 -1.80
C GLN A 177 4.01 -11.56 -2.14
N THR A 178 3.46 -10.88 -3.15
CA THR A 178 3.96 -9.58 -3.64
C THR A 178 4.13 -8.57 -2.53
N PHE A 179 3.22 -8.55 -1.55
CA PHE A 179 3.22 -7.57 -0.47
C PHE A 179 3.79 -8.09 0.85
N GLU A 180 4.35 -9.31 0.92
CA GLU A 180 5.00 -9.84 2.12
C GLU A 180 6.03 -8.88 2.75
N PRO A 181 6.89 -8.16 1.98
CA PRO A 181 7.82 -7.22 2.58
C PRO A 181 7.13 -6.09 3.35
N LEU A 182 5.94 -5.67 2.90
CA LEU A 182 5.12 -4.67 3.57
C LEU A 182 4.42 -5.26 4.80
N GLU A 183 3.95 -6.51 4.73
CA GLU A 183 3.41 -7.22 5.90
C GLU A 183 4.45 -7.38 7.01
N LYS A 184 5.72 -7.66 6.65
CA LYS A 184 6.84 -7.75 7.60
C LYS A 184 7.12 -6.43 8.30
N LEU A 185 6.98 -5.29 7.59
CA LEU A 185 7.11 -3.97 8.22
C LEU A 185 6.02 -3.73 9.26
N TYR A 186 4.79 -4.12 8.93
CA TYR A 186 3.67 -4.07 9.88
C TYR A 186 3.93 -4.92 11.13
N ASP A 187 4.41 -6.15 10.96
CA ASP A 187 4.69 -7.04 12.10
C ASP A 187 5.80 -6.47 13.02
N ILE A 188 6.82 -5.83 12.45
CA ILE A 188 7.85 -5.11 13.20
C ILE A 188 7.23 -3.94 13.99
N ILE A 189 6.40 -3.11 13.34
CA ILE A 189 5.71 -1.98 13.96
C ILE A 189 4.83 -2.45 15.12
N LEU A 190 4.03 -3.49 14.89
CA LEU A 190 3.15 -4.05 15.91
C LEU A 190 3.94 -4.59 17.10
N SER A 191 5.05 -5.29 16.86
CA SER A 191 5.96 -5.76 17.92
C SER A 191 6.51 -4.62 18.78
N ILE A 192 6.89 -3.51 18.15
CA ILE A 192 7.36 -2.31 18.87
C ILE A 192 6.24 -1.71 19.71
N ILE A 193 5.06 -1.53 19.12
CA ILE A 193 3.88 -0.97 19.80
C ILE A 193 3.50 -1.83 21.01
N THR A 194 3.46 -3.15 20.82
CA THR A 194 3.18 -4.12 21.88
C THR A 194 4.14 -3.95 23.05
N LYS A 195 5.45 -3.90 22.78
CA LYS A 195 6.47 -3.79 23.82
C LYS A 195 6.48 -2.44 24.52
N ARG A 196 6.29 -1.34 23.77
CA ARG A 196 6.42 0.03 24.30
C ARG A 196 5.14 0.56 24.96
N TYR A 197 3.97 0.14 24.49
CA TYR A 197 2.69 0.70 24.93
C TYR A 197 1.73 -0.35 25.48
N VAL A 198 1.55 -1.48 24.78
CA VAL A 198 0.52 -2.46 25.19
C VAL A 198 0.88 -3.15 26.50
N ILE A 199 2.06 -3.79 26.58
CA ILE A 199 2.50 -4.50 27.78
C ILE A 199 2.57 -3.58 29.01
N PRO A 200 3.20 -2.38 28.93
CA PRO A 200 3.33 -1.51 30.10
C PRO A 200 2.00 -0.94 30.60
N ASN A 201 1.02 -0.71 29.71
CA ASN A 201 -0.25 -0.10 30.08
C ASN A 201 -1.37 -1.13 30.37
N LYS A 202 -1.12 -2.42 30.10
CA LYS A 202 -2.15 -3.48 30.12
C LYS A 202 -2.98 -3.50 31.39
N GLU A 203 -2.33 -3.59 32.55
CA GLU A 203 -3.02 -3.70 33.83
C GLU A 203 -3.93 -2.49 34.11
N ILE A 204 -3.43 -1.28 33.86
CA ILE A 204 -4.17 -0.04 34.13
C ILE A 204 -5.37 0.08 33.19
N VAL A 205 -5.16 -0.15 31.89
CA VAL A 205 -6.19 -0.04 30.86
C VAL A 205 -7.25 -1.12 31.07
N ASP A 206 -6.86 -2.37 31.31
CA ASP A 206 -7.80 -3.47 31.58
C ASP A 206 -8.65 -3.18 32.82
N ARG A 207 -8.09 -2.54 33.86
CA ARG A 207 -8.85 -2.15 35.05
C ARG A 207 -9.88 -1.05 34.74
N ILE A 208 -9.47 -0.01 34.02
CA ILE A 208 -10.33 1.15 33.70
C ILE A 208 -11.45 0.74 32.74
N PHE A 209 -11.14 -0.08 31.73
CA PHE A 209 -12.04 -0.40 30.62
C PHE A 209 -12.50 -1.86 30.62
N SER A 210 -12.44 -2.55 31.77
CA SER A 210 -12.80 -3.97 31.96
C SER A 210 -14.16 -4.40 31.37
N ARG A 211 -15.10 -3.47 31.17
CA ARG A 211 -16.43 -3.72 30.59
C ARG A 211 -16.56 -3.34 29.10
N HIS A 212 -15.51 -2.76 28.50
CA HIS A 212 -15.55 -2.15 27.18
C HIS A 212 -14.50 -2.69 26.20
N ILE A 213 -13.61 -3.60 26.63
CA ILE A 213 -12.55 -4.15 25.79
C ILE A 213 -12.62 -5.68 25.76
N LYS A 214 -12.47 -6.26 24.56
CA LYS A 214 -12.14 -7.67 24.41
C LYS A 214 -10.67 -7.84 24.80
N LYS A 215 -10.40 -8.54 25.90
CA LYS A 215 -9.02 -8.71 26.42
C LYS A 215 -8.08 -9.13 25.30
N TRP A 216 -7.02 -8.36 25.12
CA TRP A 216 -5.95 -8.70 24.20
C TRP A 216 -5.11 -9.81 24.85
N GLU A 217 -5.13 -11.03 24.30
CA GLU A 217 -4.40 -12.20 24.81
C GLU A 217 -3.02 -12.34 24.16
#